data_AF-A0A662FSQ5-F1
#
_entry.id   AF-A0A662FSQ5-F1
#
_cell.length_a   1.000
_cell.length_b   1.000
_cell.length_c   1.000
_cell.angle_alpha   90.00
_cell.angle_beta   90.00
_cell.angle_gamma   90.00
#
_symmetry.space_group_name_H-M   'P 1'
#
loop_
_entity.id
_entity.type
_entity.pdbx_description
1 polymer ?
#
loop_
_entity_poly.entity_id
_entity_poly.type
_entity_poly.pdbx_seq_one_letter_code
_entity_poly.pdbx_strand_id
1 'polypeptide(L)'
;MVRQAVTWVLVGVILGSIIGYIIFLQTGVPQTTKSENEIEVVPIGALLLLSGAQESYGKRGQAALQLAIEDVNKYAESIGSRFRFKLLPEDTKTDPQTAVEKIQSLATLGVKVVIGPYTSAETAAVKTFADSSKIVVVSPASISSNLALSGDCVLGS
;
A
#
# COMPACT_ATOMS: atom_id res chain seq x y z
N MET A 1 -41.56 -17.94 39.87
CA MET A 1 -40.51 -16.90 40.04
C MET A 1 -39.68 -16.68 38.77
N VAL A 2 -39.19 -17.71 38.07
CA VAL A 2 -38.28 -17.57 36.89
C VAL A 2 -38.86 -16.78 35.70
N ARG A 3 -40.17 -16.93 35.39
CA ARG A 3 -40.80 -16.22 34.25
C ARG A 3 -40.80 -14.69 34.39
N GLN A 4 -40.88 -14.15 35.60
CA GLN A 4 -40.86 -12.70 35.80
C GLN A 4 -39.44 -12.11 35.73
N ALA A 5 -38.42 -12.88 36.16
CA ALA A 5 -37.02 -12.47 36.03
C ALA A 5 -36.58 -12.34 34.56
N VAL A 6 -37.02 -13.26 33.69
CA VAL A 6 -36.71 -13.23 32.25
C VAL A 6 -37.33 -12.02 31.56
N THR A 7 -38.54 -11.61 31.95
CA THR A 7 -39.20 -10.42 31.39
C THR A 7 -38.42 -9.14 31.72
N TRP A 8 -37.92 -8.99 32.94
CA TRP A 8 -37.13 -7.82 33.34
C TRP A 8 -35.75 -7.74 32.67
N VAL A 9 -35.10 -8.88 32.43
CA VAL A 9 -33.82 -8.94 31.69
C VAL A 9 -33.99 -8.51 30.23
N LEU A 10 -35.06 -8.97 29.56
CA LEU A 10 -35.33 -8.59 28.16
C LEU A 10 -35.64 -7.10 28.03
N VAL A 11 -36.41 -6.52 28.96
CA VAL A 11 -36.72 -5.09 28.96
C VAL A 11 -35.46 -4.25 29.19
N GLY A 12 -34.56 -4.68 30.09
CA GLY A 12 -33.30 -4.00 30.35
C GLY A 12 -32.35 -3.97 29.15
N VAL A 13 -32.27 -5.07 28.39
CA VAL A 13 -31.43 -5.16 27.18
C VAL A 13 -31.96 -4.25 26.06
N ILE A 14 -33.28 -4.21 25.87
CA ILE A 14 -33.91 -3.37 24.84
C ILE A 14 -33.75 -1.88 25.17
N LEU A 15 -33.99 -1.48 26.42
CA LEU A 15 -33.77 -0.08 26.84
C LEU A 15 -32.30 0.33 26.72
N GLY A 16 -31.37 -0.54 27.15
CA GLY A 16 -29.93 -0.26 27.06
C GLY A 16 -29.44 -0.10 25.62
N SER A 17 -29.98 -0.90 24.68
CA SER A 17 -29.60 -0.84 23.27
C SER A 17 -30.11 0.44 22.59
N ILE A 18 -31.31 0.92 22.95
CA ILE A 18 -31.86 2.18 22.43
C ILE A 18 -31.09 3.39 22.97
N ILE A 19 -30.76 3.40 24.27
CA ILE A 19 -29.98 4.49 24.88
C ILE A 19 -28.57 4.52 24.27
N GLY A 20 -27.93 3.36 24.11
CA GLY A 20 -26.62 3.25 23.44
C GLY A 20 -26.65 3.75 22.00
N TYR A 21 -27.73 3.47 21.25
CA TYR A 21 -27.90 3.94 19.87
C TYR A 21 -28.10 5.46 19.79
N ILE A 22 -28.84 6.06 20.74
CA ILE A 22 -29.04 7.52 20.80
C ILE A 22 -27.74 8.24 21.18
N ILE A 23 -26.95 7.70 22.11
CA ILE A 23 -25.63 8.25 22.46
C ILE A 23 -24.67 8.16 21.26
N PHE A 24 -24.68 7.03 20.53
CA PHE A 24 -23.87 6.85 19.32
C PHE A 24 -24.22 7.84 18.19
N LEU A 25 -25.49 8.25 18.09
CA LEU A 25 -25.93 9.29 17.16
C LEU A 25 -25.57 10.71 17.59
N GLN A 26 -25.51 10.99 18.91
CA GLN A 26 -25.16 12.32 19.43
C GLN A 26 -23.65 12.59 19.47
N THR A 27 -22.83 11.58 19.73
CA THR A 27 -21.35 11.71 19.73
C THR A 27 -20.77 11.42 18.35
N GLY A 28 -21.47 11.81 17.29
CA GLY A 28 -21.17 11.48 15.89
C GLY A 28 -19.68 11.25 15.66
N VAL A 29 -19.34 10.09 15.11
CA VAL A 29 -17.97 9.62 14.85
C VAL A 29 -17.09 10.83 14.54
N PRO A 30 -16.02 11.10 15.31
CA PRO A 30 -15.13 12.21 15.00
C PRO A 30 -14.58 11.98 13.59
N GLN A 31 -15.20 12.65 12.62
CA GLN A 31 -14.68 12.68 11.27
C GLN A 31 -13.39 13.44 11.38
N THR A 32 -12.29 12.71 11.30
CA THR A 32 -10.96 13.28 11.17
C THR A 32 -10.98 14.02 9.84
N THR A 33 -11.36 15.29 9.85
CA THR A 33 -11.26 16.20 8.72
C THR A 33 -9.78 16.37 8.44
N LYS A 34 -9.25 15.52 7.57
CA LYS A 34 -7.88 15.59 7.07
C LYS A 34 -7.74 16.95 6.40
N SER A 35 -6.99 17.85 7.04
CA SER A 35 -6.82 19.25 6.63
C SER A 35 -6.53 19.35 5.13
N GLU A 36 -7.36 20.10 4.41
CA GLU A 36 -7.29 20.23 2.95
C GLU A 36 -5.97 20.88 2.48
N ASN A 37 -5.25 21.55 3.39
CA ASN A 37 -3.98 22.24 3.15
C ASN A 37 -2.72 21.45 3.55
N GLU A 38 -2.86 20.21 4.02
CA GLU A 38 -1.68 19.42 4.40
C GLU A 38 -1.10 18.67 3.19
N ILE A 39 0.20 18.85 2.95
CA ILE A 39 0.92 18.11 1.91
C ILE A 39 0.95 16.63 2.30
N GLU A 40 0.36 15.78 1.46
CA GLU A 40 0.28 14.35 1.68
C GLU A 40 1.44 13.65 0.98
N VAL A 41 2.37 13.10 1.76
CA VAL A 41 3.51 12.34 1.24
C VAL A 41 3.13 10.87 1.04
N VAL A 42 3.10 10.44 -0.21
CA VAL A 42 2.80 9.07 -0.64
C VAL A 42 4.12 8.30 -0.82
N PRO A 43 4.37 7.23 -0.04
CA PRO A 43 5.57 6.42 -0.18
C PRO A 43 5.45 5.46 -1.37
N ILE A 44 6.49 5.39 -2.19
CA ILE A 44 6.64 4.49 -3.33
C ILE A 44 7.83 3.59 -3.06
N GLY A 45 7.61 2.28 -3.00
CA GLY A 45 8.67 1.31 -2.80
C GLY A 45 9.40 1.00 -4.10
N ALA A 46 10.68 0.66 -4.03
CA ALA A 46 11.42 0.14 -5.18
C ALA A 46 12.28 -1.06 -4.77
N LEU A 47 12.09 -2.20 -5.43
CA LEU A 47 12.90 -3.39 -5.27
C LEU A 47 13.98 -3.40 -6.36
N LEU A 48 15.22 -3.11 -5.97
CA LEU A 48 16.35 -2.91 -6.88
C LEU A 48 17.46 -3.93 -6.58
N LEU A 49 18.30 -4.23 -7.58
CA LEU A 49 19.53 -5.03 -7.36
C LEU A 49 20.70 -4.08 -7.11
N LEU A 50 20.81 -3.56 -5.88
CA LEU A 50 21.83 -2.56 -5.51
C LEU A 50 23.14 -3.20 -5.07
N SER A 51 23.15 -4.50 -4.79
CA SER A 51 24.37 -5.26 -4.51
C SER A 51 24.46 -6.51 -5.40
N GLY A 52 25.70 -6.95 -5.63
CA GLY A 52 26.01 -8.17 -6.39
C GLY A 52 26.36 -7.92 -7.86
N ALA A 53 26.33 -8.97 -8.67
CA ALA A 53 26.81 -8.94 -10.06
C ALA A 53 26.05 -7.96 -10.97
N GLN A 54 24.83 -7.56 -10.58
CA GLN A 54 23.95 -6.66 -11.35
C GLN A 54 23.76 -5.29 -10.71
N GLU A 55 24.63 -4.90 -9.76
CA GLU A 55 24.60 -3.59 -9.08
C GLU A 55 24.54 -2.40 -10.06
N SER A 56 25.22 -2.49 -11.19
CA SER A 56 25.24 -1.44 -12.22
C SER A 56 23.85 -1.18 -12.81
N TYR A 57 23.01 -2.22 -12.94
CA TYR A 57 21.63 -2.09 -13.38
C TYR A 57 20.76 -1.47 -12.29
N GLY A 58 20.90 -1.90 -11.04
CA GLY A 58 20.16 -1.34 -9.91
C GLY A 58 20.46 0.14 -9.68
N LYS A 59 21.73 0.56 -9.79
CA LYS A 59 22.13 1.98 -9.67
C LYS A 59 21.54 2.86 -10.77
N ARG A 60 21.52 2.37 -12.02
CA ARG A 60 20.86 3.07 -13.14
C ARG A 60 19.36 3.19 -12.90
N GLY A 61 18.73 2.10 -12.44
CA GLY A 61 17.32 2.07 -12.06
C GLY A 61 17.00 3.08 -10.95
N GLN A 62 17.80 3.10 -9.89
CA GLN A 62 17.64 4.04 -8.77
C GLN A 62 17.71 5.49 -9.24
N ALA A 63 18.71 5.84 -10.06
CA ALA A 63 18.86 7.19 -10.59
C ALA A 63 17.67 7.59 -11.47
N ALA A 64 17.19 6.68 -12.33
CA ALA A 64 16.03 6.93 -13.18
C ALA A 64 14.74 7.13 -12.35
N LEU A 65 14.53 6.31 -11.32
CA LEU A 65 13.38 6.43 -10.44
C LEU A 65 13.42 7.72 -9.61
N GLN A 66 14.60 8.11 -9.15
CA GLN A 66 14.77 9.35 -8.42
C GLN A 66 14.43 10.56 -9.31
N LEU A 67 14.92 10.58 -10.55
CA LEU A 67 14.57 11.63 -11.52
C LEU A 67 13.06 11.65 -11.81
N ALA A 68 12.45 10.49 -12.01
CA ALA A 68 11.01 10.40 -12.26
C ALA A 68 10.17 10.94 -11.08
N ILE A 69 10.56 10.64 -9.84
CA ILE A 69 9.88 11.16 -8.65
C ILE A 69 10.07 12.68 -8.53
N GLU A 70 11.26 13.20 -8.85
CA GLU A 70 11.51 14.64 -8.89
C GLU A 70 10.62 15.33 -9.93
N ASP A 71 10.52 14.79 -11.13
CA ASP A 71 9.71 15.38 -12.21
C ASP A 71 8.21 15.31 -11.91
N VAL A 72 7.72 14.18 -11.37
CA VAL A 72 6.31 14.05 -10.94
C VAL A 72 6.01 15.00 -9.80
N ASN A 73 6.92 15.20 -8.85
CA ASN A 73 6.73 16.15 -7.75
C ASN A 73 6.71 17.60 -8.25
N LYS A 74 7.59 17.98 -9.19
CA LYS A 74 7.58 19.31 -9.82
C LYS A 74 6.27 19.55 -10.58
N TYR A 75 5.78 18.54 -11.29
CA TYR A 75 4.48 18.62 -11.98
C TYR A 75 3.32 18.71 -10.99
N ALA A 76 3.33 17.91 -9.92
CA ALA A 76 2.33 17.98 -8.86
C ALA A 76 2.30 19.38 -8.22
N GLU A 77 3.47 20.00 -8.03
CA GLU A 77 3.56 21.38 -7.54
C GLU A 77 3.01 22.40 -8.55
N SER A 78 3.31 22.25 -9.85
CA SER A 78 2.85 23.19 -10.88
C SER A 78 1.33 23.18 -11.08
N ILE A 79 0.67 22.05 -10.81
CA ILE A 79 -0.80 21.93 -10.85
C ILE A 79 -1.46 22.21 -9.49
N GLY A 80 -0.71 22.59 -8.46
CA GLY A 80 -1.23 22.85 -7.11
C GLY A 80 -1.72 21.59 -6.38
N SER A 81 -1.26 20.40 -6.78
CA SER A 81 -1.58 19.16 -6.09
C SER A 81 -0.96 19.14 -4.69
N ARG A 82 -1.70 18.65 -3.71
CA ARG A 82 -1.24 18.40 -2.34
C ARG A 82 -0.40 17.13 -2.19
N PHE A 83 -0.35 16.27 -3.20
CA PHE A 83 0.38 15.01 -3.13
C PHE A 83 1.86 15.22 -3.45
N ARG A 84 2.73 14.59 -2.65
CA ARG A 84 4.17 14.45 -2.94
C ARG A 84 4.55 12.99 -2.84
N PHE A 85 5.44 12.54 -3.70
CA PHE A 85 5.89 11.15 -3.74
C PHE A 85 7.28 11.04 -3.15
N LYS A 86 7.50 9.99 -2.34
CA LYS A 86 8.81 9.67 -1.75
C LYS A 86 9.23 8.27 -2.14
N LEU A 87 10.39 8.15 -2.77
CA LEU A 87 10.97 6.85 -3.11
C LEU A 87 11.59 6.18 -1.88
N LEU A 88 11.31 4.89 -1.70
CA LEU A 88 11.89 4.01 -0.69
C LEU A 88 12.59 2.83 -1.41
N PRO A 89 13.86 2.99 -1.78
CA PRO A 89 14.62 1.93 -2.45
C PRO A 89 15.07 0.85 -1.46
N GLU A 90 14.89 -0.41 -1.83
CA GLU A 90 15.31 -1.59 -1.09
C GLU A 90 16.17 -2.49 -1.98
N ASP A 91 17.26 -2.99 -1.40
CA ASP A 91 18.16 -3.91 -2.08
C ASP A 91 17.69 -5.36 -1.91
N THR A 92 17.43 -5.99 -3.04
CA THR A 92 17.02 -7.40 -3.16
C THR A 92 18.19 -8.36 -3.29
N LYS A 93 19.39 -7.86 -3.63
CA LYS A 93 20.57 -8.68 -3.93
C LYS A 93 20.35 -9.75 -5.02
N THR A 94 19.33 -9.61 -5.87
CA THR A 94 18.92 -10.65 -6.85
C THR A 94 18.43 -11.95 -6.18
N ASP A 95 18.00 -11.87 -4.92
CA ASP A 95 17.57 -13.03 -4.15
C ASP A 95 16.04 -13.00 -3.91
N PRO A 96 15.29 -14.03 -4.34
CA PRO A 96 13.84 -14.06 -4.19
C PRO A 96 13.35 -14.02 -2.74
N GLN A 97 14.08 -14.61 -1.78
CA GLN A 97 13.69 -14.58 -0.37
C GLN A 97 13.84 -13.17 0.20
N THR A 98 14.97 -12.53 -0.08
CA THR A 98 15.23 -11.13 0.27
C THR A 98 14.16 -10.22 -0.33
N ALA A 99 13.76 -10.43 -1.60
CA ALA A 99 12.69 -9.64 -2.23
C ALA A 99 11.34 -9.73 -1.48
N VAL A 100 10.97 -10.91 -0.97
CA VAL A 100 9.75 -11.10 -0.15
C VAL A 100 9.86 -10.36 1.19
N GLU A 101 11.00 -10.44 1.86
CA GLU A 101 11.23 -9.70 3.11
C GLU A 101 11.16 -8.18 2.89
N LYS A 102 11.72 -7.70 1.77
CA LYS A 102 11.70 -6.27 1.44
C LYS A 102 10.32 -5.75 1.09
N ILE A 103 9.52 -6.48 0.31
CA ILE A 103 8.13 -6.06 0.03
C ILE A 103 7.27 -6.07 1.29
N GLN A 104 7.50 -7.00 2.22
CA GLN A 104 6.85 -7.01 3.54
C GLN A 104 7.23 -5.79 4.37
N SER A 105 8.52 -5.44 4.42
CA SER A 105 8.99 -4.20 5.07
C SER A 105 8.28 -2.97 4.48
N LEU A 106 8.26 -2.84 3.15
CA LEU A 106 7.57 -1.75 2.47
C LEU A 106 6.07 -1.71 2.78
N ALA A 107 5.41 -2.87 2.88
CA ALA A 107 4.01 -2.96 3.27
C ALA A 107 3.76 -2.41 4.69
N THR A 108 4.66 -2.70 5.64
CA THR A 108 4.55 -2.16 7.01
C THR A 108 4.74 -0.64 7.07
N LEU A 109 5.50 -0.07 6.13
CA LEU A 109 5.65 1.38 5.94
C LEU A 109 4.46 2.03 5.21
N GLY A 110 3.40 1.27 4.91
CA GLY A 110 2.19 1.78 4.27
C GLY A 110 2.31 1.95 2.75
N VAL A 111 3.35 1.40 2.12
CA VAL A 111 3.53 1.44 0.67
C VAL A 111 2.42 0.65 -0.01
N LYS A 112 1.79 1.27 -1.01
CA LYS A 112 0.76 0.66 -1.86
C LYS A 112 1.22 0.35 -3.28
N VAL A 113 2.32 0.98 -3.70
CA VAL A 113 2.91 0.80 -5.03
C VAL A 113 4.39 0.51 -4.87
N VAL A 114 4.82 -0.59 -5.47
CA VAL A 114 6.21 -1.04 -5.49
C VAL A 114 6.66 -1.15 -6.95
N ILE A 115 7.81 -0.59 -7.26
CA ILE A 115 8.45 -0.69 -8.58
C ILE A 115 9.55 -1.74 -8.52
N GLY A 116 9.66 -2.57 -9.55
CA GLY A 116 10.44 -3.81 -9.51
C GLY A 116 9.56 -5.01 -9.14
N PRO A 117 10.15 -6.21 -8.93
CA PRO A 117 11.57 -6.51 -8.98
C PRO A 117 12.11 -6.70 -10.42
N TYR A 118 13.42 -6.86 -10.57
CA TYR A 118 14.12 -6.87 -11.86
C TYR A 118 14.26 -8.25 -12.52
N THR A 119 13.96 -9.33 -11.79
CA THR A 119 13.98 -10.69 -12.33
C THR A 119 12.61 -11.36 -12.21
N SER A 120 12.28 -12.26 -13.14
CA SER A 120 11.02 -13.01 -13.11
C SER A 120 10.89 -13.90 -11.87
N ALA A 121 12.01 -14.41 -11.33
CA ALA A 121 12.02 -15.24 -10.12
C ALA A 121 11.60 -14.44 -8.88
N GLU A 122 12.10 -13.22 -8.74
CA GLU A 122 11.67 -12.32 -7.67
C GLU A 122 10.21 -11.90 -7.86
N THR A 123 9.79 -11.59 -9.10
CA THR A 123 8.39 -11.20 -9.39
C THR A 123 7.42 -12.31 -9.00
N ALA A 124 7.75 -13.56 -9.33
CA ALA A 124 6.95 -14.72 -8.94
C ALA A 124 6.90 -14.91 -7.41
N ALA A 125 8.02 -14.69 -6.72
CA ALA A 125 8.09 -14.82 -5.27
C ALA A 125 7.26 -13.76 -4.53
N VAL A 126 7.25 -12.51 -5.02
CA VAL A 126 6.49 -11.42 -4.37
C VAL A 126 5.01 -11.41 -4.75
N LYS A 127 4.60 -12.06 -5.85
CA LYS A 127 3.21 -12.01 -6.38
C LYS A 127 2.16 -12.36 -5.32
N THR A 128 2.31 -13.51 -4.67
CA THR A 128 1.32 -13.99 -3.68
C THR A 128 1.14 -12.99 -2.53
N PHE A 129 2.23 -12.37 -2.07
CA PHE A 129 2.18 -11.38 -1.01
C PHE A 129 1.60 -10.04 -1.50
N ALA A 130 1.94 -9.62 -2.71
CA ALA A 130 1.42 -8.40 -3.31
C ALA A 130 -0.10 -8.47 -3.49
N ASP A 131 -0.61 -9.59 -4.02
CA ASP A 131 -2.03 -9.83 -4.23
C ASP A 131 -2.80 -9.85 -2.90
N SER A 132 -2.28 -10.54 -1.87
CA SER A 132 -2.93 -10.58 -0.55
C SER A 132 -2.94 -9.22 0.16
N SER A 133 -1.89 -8.43 -0.05
CA SER A 133 -1.69 -7.13 0.61
C SER A 133 -2.27 -5.94 -0.17
N LYS A 134 -2.85 -6.21 -1.36
CA LYS A 134 -3.33 -5.21 -2.33
C LYS A 134 -2.25 -4.17 -2.66
N ILE A 135 -1.02 -4.65 -2.87
CA ILE A 135 0.11 -3.83 -3.30
C ILE A 135 0.26 -3.98 -4.80
N VAL A 136 0.28 -2.86 -5.52
CA VAL A 136 0.55 -2.85 -6.96
C VAL A 136 2.05 -2.97 -7.17
N VAL A 137 2.46 -3.96 -7.95
CA VAL A 137 3.86 -4.25 -8.28
C VAL A 137 4.07 -3.96 -9.78
N VAL A 138 4.95 -3.01 -10.09
CA VAL A 138 5.27 -2.61 -11.46
C VAL A 138 6.67 -3.12 -11.79
N SER A 139 6.78 -4.29 -12.42
CA SER A 139 8.07 -4.96 -12.67
C SER A 139 8.53 -4.78 -14.13
N PRO A 140 9.77 -4.28 -14.38
CA PRO A 140 10.33 -4.19 -15.73
C PRO A 140 10.67 -5.57 -16.35
N ALA A 141 10.64 -6.66 -15.57
CA ALA A 141 10.85 -8.03 -16.06
C ALA A 141 9.57 -8.68 -16.62
N SER A 142 8.41 -8.02 -16.48
CA SER A 142 7.15 -8.50 -17.05
C SER A 142 6.99 -7.90 -18.45
N ILE A 143 7.51 -8.61 -19.45
CA ILE A 143 7.15 -8.40 -20.85
C ILE A 143 5.94 -9.28 -21.14
N SER A 144 4.73 -8.78 -20.93
CA SER A 144 3.54 -9.44 -21.47
C SER A 144 2.41 -8.44 -21.65
N SER A 145 2.27 -8.03 -22.89
CA SER A 145 1.07 -7.47 -23.52
C SER A 145 -0.15 -8.43 -23.50
N ASN A 146 -0.24 -9.35 -22.53
CA ASN A 146 -1.30 -10.36 -22.44
C ASN A 146 -1.69 -10.77 -20.99
N LEU A 147 -1.73 -9.85 -20.03
CA LEU A 147 -2.32 -10.14 -18.72
C LEU A 147 -3.22 -9.01 -18.19
N ALA A 148 -4.04 -8.46 -19.10
CA ALA A 148 -5.20 -7.65 -18.73
C ALA A 148 -6.39 -8.56 -18.43
N LEU A 149 -6.36 -9.27 -17.30
CA LEU A 149 -7.59 -9.80 -16.69
C LEU A 149 -7.93 -8.95 -15.48
N SER A 150 -9.21 -8.58 -15.35
CA SER A 150 -9.71 -7.76 -14.24
C SER A 150 -9.38 -8.42 -12.89
N GLY A 151 -8.37 -7.92 -12.19
CA GLY A 151 -8.03 -8.35 -10.84
C GLY A 151 -6.55 -8.43 -10.47
N ASP A 152 -5.61 -8.34 -11.43
CA ASP A 152 -4.18 -8.50 -11.13
C ASP A 152 -3.46 -7.19 -10.77
N CYS A 153 -2.60 -7.24 -9.74
CA CYS A 153 -1.80 -6.10 -9.26
C CYS A 153 -0.37 -6.06 -9.84
N VAL A 154 -0.05 -6.88 -10.85
CA VAL A 154 1.26 -6.89 -11.50
C VAL A 154 1.14 -6.27 -12.90
N LEU A 155 1.78 -5.12 -13.12
CA LEU A 155 1.73 -4.39 -14.39
C LEU A 155 3.08 -4.45 -15.12
N GLY A 156 3.06 -4.88 -16.38
CA GLY A 156 4.19 -4.93 -17.30
C GLY A 156 3.79 -4.51 -18.71
N SER A 157 4.71 -3.90 -19.45
CA SER A 157 4.54 -3.44 -20.85
C SER A 157 4.66 -4.57 -21.86
#